data_AF-A0A7W0XAR4-F1
#
_entry.id   AF-A0A7W0XAR4-F1
#
_cell.length_a   1.000
_cell.length_b   1.000
_cell.length_c   1.000
_cell.angle_alpha   90.00
_cell.angle_beta   90.00
_cell.angle_gamma   90.00
#
_symmetry.space_group_name_H-M   'P 1'
#
loop_
_entity.id
_entity.type
_entity.pdbx_description
1 polymer ?
#
loop_
_entity_poly.entity_id
_entity_poly.type
_entity_poly.pdbx_seq_one_letter_code
_entity_poly.pdbx_strand_id
1 'polypeptide(L)'
;MPLPTRQAMLEGIDSTPIIVGGYTDRDGGVCPMLAAHRNGGRTAFASFAHAWDRYTKAGEESRRASERELRTLRAMLESSIAVEGSVGAGPMAEAIAGHRDAQVTRARREEFEVEPLEDLAPLENLEPLQDLPIAFGHVAVPSS
;
A
#
# COMPACT_ATOMS: atom_id res chain seq x y z
N MET A 1 7.89 -3.87 -10.14
CA MET A 1 6.43 -3.75 -10.33
C MET A 1 6.07 -4.26 -11.72
N PRO A 2 5.08 -5.16 -11.87
CA PRO A 2 4.66 -5.74 -13.15
C PRO A 2 4.12 -4.72 -14.16
N LEU A 3 4.15 -5.07 -15.45
CA LEU A 3 3.63 -4.24 -16.54
C LEU A 3 2.14 -3.89 -16.38
N PRO A 4 1.22 -4.85 -16.13
CA PRO A 4 -0.21 -4.52 -15.99
C PRO A 4 -0.49 -3.55 -14.85
N THR A 5 0.26 -3.64 -13.73
CA THR A 5 0.12 -2.71 -12.60
C THR A 5 0.58 -1.30 -12.97
N ARG A 6 1.67 -1.13 -13.73
CA ARG A 6 2.12 0.19 -14.19
C ARG A 6 1.09 0.84 -15.12
N GLN A 7 0.50 0.07 -16.03
CA GLN A 7 -0.54 0.54 -16.94
C GLN A 7 -1.81 0.93 -16.18
N ALA A 8 -2.29 0.08 -15.28
CA ALA A 8 -3.44 0.39 -14.43
C ALA A 8 -3.19 1.60 -13.52
N MET A 9 -1.94 1.81 -13.06
CA MET A 9 -1.57 2.99 -12.29
C MET A 9 -1.67 4.26 -13.12
N LEU A 10 -1.21 4.25 -14.39
CA LEU A 10 -1.36 5.39 -15.29
C LEU A 10 -2.83 5.76 -15.50
N GLU A 11 -3.68 4.76 -15.74
CA GLU A 11 -5.12 4.97 -15.86
C GLU A 11 -5.73 5.52 -14.55
N GLY A 12 -5.28 5.00 -13.41
CA GLY A 12 -5.72 5.46 -12.09
C GLY A 12 -5.32 6.90 -11.75
N ILE A 13 -4.14 7.35 -12.21
CA ILE A 13 -3.70 8.75 -12.06
C ILE A 13 -4.62 9.71 -12.83
N ASP A 14 -5.17 9.27 -13.98
CA ASP A 14 -6.08 10.09 -14.78
C ASP A 14 -7.52 10.08 -14.26
N SER A 15 -7.94 9.00 -13.60
CA SER A 15 -9.35 8.82 -13.21
C SER A 15 -9.67 9.21 -11.77
N THR A 16 -8.69 9.29 -10.88
CA THR A 16 -8.93 9.55 -9.44
C THR A 16 -7.90 10.53 -8.88
N PRO A 17 -8.28 11.40 -7.91
CA PRO A 17 -7.29 12.24 -7.26
C PRO A 17 -6.28 11.44 -6.44
N ILE A 18 -5.00 11.72 -6.67
CA ILE A 18 -3.90 11.01 -6.04
C ILE A 18 -3.38 11.74 -4.81
N ILE A 19 -3.07 10.99 -3.76
CA ILE A 19 -2.48 11.48 -2.52
C ILE A 19 -1.09 10.88 -2.27
N VAL A 20 -0.38 11.49 -1.33
CA VAL A 20 0.88 10.99 -0.75
C VAL A 20 0.69 10.84 0.76
N GLY A 21 1.47 9.98 1.41
CA GLY A 21 1.48 9.85 2.87
C GLY A 21 0.27 9.13 3.46
N GLY A 22 -0.35 8.22 2.70
CA GLY A 22 -1.47 7.42 3.18
C GLY A 22 -2.19 6.67 2.08
N TYR A 23 -3.20 5.91 2.47
CA TYR A 23 -3.94 4.99 1.59
C TYR A 23 -5.14 5.64 0.91
N THR A 24 -5.94 6.38 1.68
CA THR A 24 -7.08 7.20 1.25
C THR A 24 -7.17 8.46 2.11
N ASP A 25 -7.65 9.58 1.57
CA ASP A 25 -7.97 10.79 2.35
C ASP A 25 -9.50 10.92 2.59
N ARG A 26 -9.90 11.92 3.39
CA ARG A 26 -11.31 12.21 3.69
C ARG A 26 -12.09 12.80 2.50
N ASP A 27 -11.38 13.30 1.50
CA ASP A 27 -11.90 13.97 0.31
C ASP A 27 -11.93 13.02 -0.92
N GLY A 28 -11.86 11.71 -0.68
CA GLY A 28 -11.94 10.66 -1.71
C GLY A 28 -10.66 10.44 -2.53
N GLY A 29 -9.54 11.07 -2.15
CA GLY A 29 -8.23 10.85 -2.74
C GLY A 29 -7.66 9.49 -2.35
N VAL A 30 -6.83 8.92 -3.22
CA VAL A 30 -6.26 7.58 -3.02
C VAL A 30 -4.77 7.53 -3.35
N CYS A 31 -4.05 6.59 -2.75
CA CYS A 31 -2.65 6.39 -3.11
C CYS A 31 -2.53 5.81 -4.53
N PRO A 32 -1.38 5.99 -5.22
CA PRO A 32 -1.21 5.48 -6.58
C PRO A 32 -1.44 3.97 -6.71
N MET A 33 -1.10 3.20 -5.67
CA MET A 33 -1.30 1.75 -5.66
C MET A 33 -2.78 1.36 -5.58
N LEU A 34 -3.57 2.07 -4.78
CA LEU A 34 -5.02 1.83 -4.70
C LEU A 34 -5.70 2.27 -6.00
N ALA A 35 -5.26 3.38 -6.60
CA ALA A 35 -5.70 3.78 -7.93
C ALA A 35 -5.44 2.67 -8.95
N ALA A 36 -4.23 2.13 -8.99
CA ALA A 36 -3.90 1.00 -9.87
C ALA A 36 -4.77 -0.23 -9.59
N HIS A 37 -4.98 -0.57 -8.31
CA HIS A 37 -5.77 -1.74 -7.93
C HIS A 37 -7.22 -1.67 -8.43
N ARG A 38 -7.84 -0.49 -8.30
CA ARG A 38 -9.19 -0.22 -8.80
C ARG A 38 -9.30 -0.35 -10.32
N ASN A 39 -8.22 -0.02 -11.04
CA ASN A 39 -8.12 -0.18 -12.50
C ASN A 39 -7.53 -1.53 -12.93
N GLY A 40 -7.67 -2.57 -12.09
CA GLY A 40 -7.28 -3.94 -12.48
C GLY A 40 -5.84 -4.34 -12.15
N GLY A 41 -5.06 -3.48 -11.49
CA GLY A 41 -3.78 -3.86 -10.90
C GLY A 41 -3.95 -4.96 -9.84
N ARG A 42 -3.13 -6.01 -9.91
CA ARG A 42 -3.26 -7.19 -9.01
C ARG A 42 -1.93 -7.51 -8.35
N THR A 43 -1.45 -6.59 -7.50
CA THR A 43 -0.18 -6.75 -6.77
C THR A 43 -0.18 -5.96 -5.46
N ALA A 44 0.29 -6.58 -4.36
CA ALA A 44 0.59 -5.89 -3.11
C ALA A 44 2.02 -5.35 -3.15
N PHE A 45 2.23 -4.05 -2.88
CA PHE A 45 3.57 -3.46 -2.86
C PHE A 45 3.66 -2.32 -1.85
N ALA A 46 3.69 -2.66 -0.56
CA ALA A 46 4.09 -1.71 0.49
C ALA A 46 5.40 -0.99 0.10
N SER A 47 6.33 -1.70 -0.55
CA SER A 47 7.61 -1.15 -1.04
C SER A 47 7.45 0.04 -2.01
N PHE A 48 6.51 -0.01 -2.96
CA PHE A 48 6.27 1.11 -3.87
C PHE A 48 5.64 2.28 -3.13
N ALA A 49 4.63 2.03 -2.29
CA ALA A 49 3.98 3.08 -1.50
C ALA A 49 5.02 3.82 -0.63
N HIS A 50 5.89 3.10 0.07
CA HIS A 50 6.97 3.69 0.85
C HIS A 50 7.99 4.46 0.00
N ALA A 51 8.36 3.94 -1.18
CA ALA A 51 9.28 4.64 -2.08
C ALA A 51 8.68 5.95 -2.61
N TRP A 52 7.39 5.94 -2.92
CA TRP A 52 6.64 7.11 -3.35
C TRP A 52 6.52 8.16 -2.25
N ASP A 53 6.15 7.75 -1.05
CA ASP A 53 6.06 8.63 0.12
C ASP A 53 7.43 9.22 0.45
N ARG A 54 8.51 8.44 0.36
CA ARG A 54 9.87 8.95 0.52
C ARG A 54 10.26 9.96 -0.56
N TYR A 55 9.95 9.67 -1.83
CA TYR A 55 10.24 10.56 -2.96
C TYR A 55 9.54 11.93 -2.80
N THR A 56 8.28 11.91 -2.37
CA THR A 56 7.46 13.10 -2.17
C THR A 56 7.69 13.78 -0.82
N LYS A 57 8.55 13.19 0.03
CA LYS A 57 8.79 13.62 1.41
C LYS A 57 7.47 13.76 2.18
N ALA A 58 6.62 12.74 2.09
CA ALA A 58 5.35 12.71 2.79
C ALA A 58 5.56 12.91 4.29
N GLY A 59 4.72 13.75 4.89
CA GLY A 59 4.66 13.94 6.33
C GLY A 59 3.74 12.91 6.98
N GLU A 60 3.36 13.16 8.24
CA GLU A 60 2.45 12.29 8.99
C GLU A 60 1.03 12.31 8.44
N GLU A 61 0.61 13.45 7.87
CA GLU A 61 -0.72 13.59 7.28
C GLU A 61 -0.69 13.39 5.76
N SER A 62 -1.72 12.69 5.26
CA SER A 62 -1.91 12.56 3.82
C SER A 62 -2.26 13.90 3.19
N ARG A 63 -1.68 14.18 2.02
CA ARG A 63 -2.01 15.37 1.23
C ARG A 63 -2.18 15.03 -0.23
N ARG A 64 -2.81 15.92 -0.99
CA ARG A 64 -2.86 15.82 -2.45
C ARG A 64 -1.44 15.86 -3.04
N ALA A 65 -1.21 14.97 -4.00
CA ALA A 65 -0.02 15.02 -4.82
C ALA A 65 -0.06 16.31 -5.65
N SER A 66 1.05 17.03 -5.67
CA SER A 66 1.20 18.22 -6.51
C SER A 66 1.28 17.83 -7.98
N GLU A 67 0.97 18.78 -8.86
CA GLU A 67 1.01 18.55 -10.30
C GLU A 67 2.41 18.12 -10.80
N ARG A 68 3.48 18.67 -10.20
CA ARG A 68 4.86 18.28 -10.51
C ARG A 68 5.13 16.81 -10.14
N GLU A 69 4.64 16.38 -8.98
CA GLU A 69 4.77 14.99 -8.52
C GLU A 69 4.03 14.04 -9.46
N LEU A 70 2.80 14.40 -9.87
CA LEU A 70 2.02 13.61 -10.82
C LEU A 70 2.67 13.51 -12.20
N ARG A 71 3.17 14.63 -12.73
CA ARG A 71 3.93 14.63 -14.00
C ARG A 71 5.17 13.73 -13.91
N THR A 72 5.88 13.77 -12.79
CA THR A 72 7.07 12.94 -12.61
C THR A 72 6.72 11.46 -12.51
N LEU A 73 5.68 11.12 -11.73
CA LEU A 73 5.18 9.76 -11.62
C LEU A 73 4.77 9.20 -12.99
N ARG A 74 3.99 9.96 -13.76
CA ARG A 74 3.60 9.61 -15.14
C ARG A 74 4.82 9.35 -16.02
N ALA A 75 5.77 10.29 -16.07
CA ALA A 75 6.97 10.16 -16.90
C ALA A 75 7.81 8.92 -16.52
N MET A 76 7.94 8.61 -15.23
CA MET A 76 8.64 7.41 -14.77
C MET A 76 7.91 6.12 -15.19
N LEU A 77 6.58 6.08 -15.07
CA LEU A 77 5.77 4.94 -15.49
C LEU A 77 5.84 4.72 -16.99
N GLU A 78 5.64 5.77 -17.79
CA GLU A 78 5.71 5.72 -19.26
C GLU A 78 7.09 5.27 -19.74
N SER A 79 8.17 5.83 -19.18
CA SER A 79 9.54 5.40 -19.47
C SER A 79 9.77 3.93 -19.12
N SER A 80 9.32 3.51 -17.94
CA SER A 80 9.43 2.11 -17.49
C SER A 80 8.69 1.13 -18.41
N ILE A 81 7.51 1.51 -18.91
CA ILE A 81 6.71 0.72 -19.85
C ILE A 81 7.39 0.66 -21.22
N ALA A 82 7.87 1.80 -21.73
CA ALA A 82 8.53 1.88 -23.03
C ALA A 82 9.80 1.01 -23.09
N VAL A 83 10.62 1.04 -22.02
CA VAL A 83 11.81 0.19 -21.92
C VAL A 83 11.46 -1.29 -21.95
N GLU A 84 10.44 -1.73 -21.21
CA GLU A 84 10.07 -3.15 -21.18
C GLU A 84 9.52 -3.63 -22.53
N GLY A 85 8.73 -2.81 -23.22
CA GLY A 85 8.26 -3.10 -24.58
C GLY A 85 9.41 -3.21 -25.60
N SER A 86 10.51 -2.49 -25.39
CA SER A 86 11.70 -2.55 -26.26
C SER A 86 12.62 -3.74 -25.98
N VAL A 87 12.65 -4.24 -24.74
CA VAL A 87 13.52 -5.35 -24.30
C VAL A 87 12.85 -6.72 -24.45
N GLY A 88 11.52 -6.77 -24.56
CA GLY A 88 10.71 -7.99 -24.44
C GLY A 88 10.71 -8.99 -25.61
N ALA A 89 11.52 -8.84 -26.66
CA ALA A 89 11.44 -9.71 -27.84
C ALA A 89 12.55 -10.78 -27.94
N GLY A 90 13.14 -11.23 -26.84
CA GLY A 90 14.23 -12.22 -26.88
C GLY A 90 14.36 -13.13 -25.64
N PRO A 91 15.06 -14.28 -25.78
CA PRO A 91 15.11 -15.35 -24.77
C PRO A 91 15.73 -14.91 -23.43
N MET A 92 16.57 -13.87 -23.42
CA MET A 92 17.10 -13.31 -22.17
C MET A 92 16.05 -12.53 -21.38
N ALA A 93 15.10 -11.88 -22.07
CA ALA A 93 13.99 -11.19 -21.41
C ALA A 93 13.05 -12.19 -20.73
N GLU A 94 12.80 -13.35 -21.36
CA GLU A 94 12.02 -14.45 -20.77
C GLU A 94 12.70 -15.02 -19.52
N ALA A 95 14.02 -15.24 -19.56
CA ALA A 95 14.78 -15.72 -18.41
C ALA A 95 14.75 -14.73 -17.23
N ILE A 96 14.86 -13.42 -17.51
CA ILE A 96 14.76 -12.35 -16.49
C ILE A 96 13.32 -12.27 -15.94
N ALA A 97 12.31 -12.40 -16.78
CA ALA A 97 10.91 -12.40 -16.38
C ALA A 97 10.61 -13.59 -15.44
N GLY A 98 11.02 -14.81 -15.82
CA GLY A 98 10.86 -15.99 -14.98
C GLY A 98 11.57 -15.88 -13.63
N HIS A 99 12.76 -15.27 -13.60
CA HIS A 99 13.46 -15.03 -12.34
C HIS A 99 12.74 -14.00 -11.44
N ARG A 100 12.17 -12.93 -12.03
CA ARG A 100 11.39 -11.93 -11.29
C ARG A 100 10.10 -12.50 -10.73
N ASP A 101 9.39 -13.33 -11.49
CA ASP A 101 8.15 -13.98 -11.03
C ASP A 101 8.41 -14.94 -9.86
N ALA A 102 9.54 -15.65 -9.88
CA ALA A 102 9.99 -16.47 -8.76
C ALA A 102 10.26 -15.62 -7.50
N GLN A 103 10.87 -14.44 -7.64
CA GLN A 103 11.06 -13.52 -6.51
C GLN A 103 9.75 -12.93 -5.99
N VAL A 104 8.81 -12.57 -6.87
CA VAL A 104 7.48 -12.08 -6.46
C VAL A 104 6.72 -13.15 -5.68
N THR A 105 6.77 -14.41 -6.13
CA THR A 105 6.15 -15.54 -5.44
C THR A 105 6.75 -15.75 -4.05
N ARG A 106 8.09 -15.60 -3.94
CA ARG A 106 8.79 -15.70 -2.67
C ARG A 106 8.43 -14.57 -1.70
N ALA A 107 8.44 -13.32 -2.17
CA ALA A 107 8.06 -12.16 -1.36
C ALA A 107 6.60 -12.24 -0.87
N ARG A 108 5.70 -12.77 -1.71
CA ARG A 108 4.31 -13.06 -1.31
C ARG A 108 4.22 -14.11 -0.20
N ARG A 109 5.15 -15.05 -0.13
CA ARG A 109 5.18 -16.03 0.97
C ARG A 109 5.64 -15.37 2.27
N GLU A 110 6.62 -14.47 2.18
CA GLU A 110 7.23 -13.77 3.32
C GLU A 110 6.30 -12.68 3.90
N GLU A 111 5.45 -12.01 3.10
CA GLU A 111 4.51 -10.96 3.58
C GLU A 111 3.30 -11.50 4.39
N PHE A 112 3.01 -12.81 4.31
CA PHE A 112 1.99 -13.47 5.14
C PHE A 112 2.59 -14.20 6.37
N GLU A 113 3.92 -14.27 6.47
CA GLU A 113 4.63 -14.85 7.60
C GLU A 113 4.89 -13.74 8.63
N VAL A 114 3.80 -13.28 9.26
CA VAL A 114 3.89 -12.47 10.48
C VAL A 114 4.35 -13.42 11.59
N GLU A 115 5.36 -13.04 12.36
CA GLU A 115 5.93 -13.86 13.45
C GLU A 115 4.84 -14.44 14.37
N PRO A 116 5.00 -15.68 14.87
CA PRO A 116 4.12 -16.21 15.90
C PRO A 116 4.07 -15.24 17.08
N LEU A 117 2.87 -14.98 17.61
CA LEU A 117 2.66 -14.22 18.83
C LEU A 117 3.16 -15.04 20.05
N GLU A 118 4.46 -15.26 20.15
CA GLU A 118 5.10 -15.94 21.26
C GLU A 118 5.55 -14.90 22.27
N ASP A 119 4.71 -14.66 23.27
CA ASP A 119 5.02 -14.50 24.72
C ASP A 119 3.86 -13.79 25.46
N LEU A 120 2.61 -14.22 25.23
CA LEU A 120 1.54 -13.94 26.18
C LEU A 120 1.59 -15.04 27.24
N ALA A 121 1.96 -14.66 28.47
CA ALA A 121 1.85 -15.53 29.63
C ALA A 121 0.47 -16.23 29.64
N PRO A 122 0.38 -17.51 30.03
CA PRO A 122 -0.87 -18.25 30.03
C PRO A 122 -1.98 -17.47 30.76
N LEU A 123 -3.14 -17.30 30.10
CA LEU A 123 -4.35 -16.70 30.69
C LEU A 123 -4.90 -17.49 31.90
N GLU A 124 -4.20 -18.53 32.34
CA GLU A 124 -4.54 -19.41 33.47
C GLU A 124 -4.19 -18.78 34.84
N ASN A 125 -3.45 -17.67 34.87
CA ASN A 125 -3.14 -16.91 36.09
C ASN A 125 -3.83 -15.54 36.18
N LEU A 126 -4.83 -15.28 35.34
CA LEU A 126 -5.73 -14.17 35.61
C LEU A 126 -6.63 -14.61 36.77
N GLU A 127 -6.36 -14.10 37.97
CA GLU A 127 -7.30 -14.24 39.08
C GLU A 127 -8.71 -13.84 38.59
N PRO A 128 -9.77 -14.57 38.97
CA PRO A 128 -11.12 -14.19 38.60
C PRO A 128 -11.34 -12.74 39.00
N LEU A 129 -11.77 -11.89 38.06
CA LEU A 129 -12.34 -10.57 38.35
C LEU A 129 -13.69 -10.75 39.06
N GLN A 130 -13.65 -11.36 40.24
CA GLN A 130 -14.74 -11.43 41.20
C GLN A 130 -14.33 -10.46 42.31
N ASP A 131 -15.08 -9.37 42.45
CA ASP A 131 -14.94 -8.32 43.48
C ASP A 131 -14.24 -7.00 43.09
N LEU A 132 -14.26 -6.60 41.82
CA LEU A 132 -14.24 -5.15 41.53
C LEU A 132 -15.68 -4.61 41.56
N PRO A 133 -16.01 -3.65 42.45
CA PRO A 133 -17.33 -3.03 42.43
C PRO A 133 -17.52 -2.35 41.09
N ILE A 134 -18.53 -2.78 40.34
CA ILE A 134 -18.99 -2.08 39.13
C ILE A 134 -19.56 -0.74 39.58
N ALA A 135 -18.73 0.28 39.64
CA ALA A 135 -19.18 1.65 39.75
C ALA A 135 -19.83 2.02 38.40
N PHE A 136 -21.15 1.86 38.32
CA PHE A 136 -21.95 2.50 37.28
C PHE A 136 -21.88 4.02 37.52
N GLY A 137 -20.86 4.66 36.95
CA GLY A 137 -20.77 6.10 36.83
C GLY A 137 -21.82 6.60 35.84
N HIS A 138 -22.89 7.17 36.36
CA HIS A 138 -23.88 7.93 35.59
C HIS A 138 -23.18 9.13 34.92
N VAL A 139 -22.90 9.03 33.62
CA VAL A 139 -22.46 10.19 32.82
C VAL A 139 -23.71 10.96 32.41
N ALA A 140 -23.95 12.07 33.12
CA ALA A 140 -24.91 13.08 32.72
C ALA A 140 -24.45 13.75 31.41
N VAL A 141 -25.37 13.87 30.46
CA VAL A 141 -25.20 14.66 29.23
C VAL A 141 -25.58 16.11 29.55
N PRO A 142 -24.67 17.10 29.42
CA PRO A 142 -25.08 18.49 29.47
C PRO A 142 -25.62 18.93 28.10
N SER A 143 -26.89 19.29 28.07
CA SER A 143 -27.50 20.03 26.97
C SER A 143 -27.05 21.49 27.01
N SER A 144 -26.57 22.01 25.88
CA SER A 144 -26.74 23.40 25.45
C SER A 144 -26.52 23.49 23.94
#